data_AF-A0A1E1JRD2-F1
#
_entry.id   AF-A0A1E1JRD2-F1
#
_cell.length_a   1.000
_cell.length_b   1.000
_cell.length_c   1.000
_cell.angle_alpha   90.00
_cell.angle_beta   90.00
_cell.angle_gamma   90.00
#
_symmetry.space_group_name_H-M   'P 1'
#
loop_
_entity.id
_entity.type
_entity.pdbx_description
1 polymer ?
#
loop_
_entity_poly.entity_id
_entity_poly.type
_entity_poly.pdbx_seq_one_letter_code
_entity_poly.pdbx_strand_id
1 'polypeptide(L)'
;MRGNPTKMNGCTKAPIADKSSKTSAAQPAKDKFSIVKENRAARNKRKHEKANKMAKEAKAKQNVEKKLLDKMCAWADRERQHMGAGVGSSNTETDSDEDSVTTGLLVPCDVESERRVNLADTPPGLLFTLNPSPEKGIGAFANQDIKKGTDILVEEAIMRGKAQWLFDEALFKALAEDKKHRIMSLYSRCHCNSIPCLETPFMKVWSTNAYHSPVGPMLYEIASRFNHACLANCARGFSKENHMVFRTARDIKRGEELTVNYVLVLRSDEYRAGNTTQNTCQAHLPNGVETKIPALGLYNDEELKAQDRVENWHMGIEATMSQIHANMLEYLETLVEAGDECMLTSQYRELLVDEALDAIGNFLGENNVYGLDDAVLQSYIAKIKRFMLAQTEAYYLTVLQRFSKFVD
;
A
#
# COMPACT_ATOMS: atom_id res chain seq x y z
N MET A 1 -41.61 22.28 -33.83
CA MET A 1 -41.75 22.07 -35.29
C MET A 1 -41.49 23.39 -36.00
N ARG A 2 -40.64 23.36 -37.04
CA ARG A 2 -40.55 24.20 -38.27
C ARG A 2 -41.03 25.66 -38.18
N GLY A 3 -40.31 26.69 -38.63
CA GLY A 3 -39.14 26.78 -39.49
C GLY A 3 -38.86 28.25 -39.85
N ASN A 4 -37.67 28.50 -40.41
CA ASN A 4 -37.24 29.78 -41.00
C ASN A 4 -38.09 30.18 -42.22
N PRO A 5 -38.07 31.46 -42.62
CA PRO A 5 -37.33 31.82 -43.85
C PRO A 5 -36.69 33.24 -43.91
N THR A 6 -35.51 33.32 -44.58
CA THR A 6 -34.96 34.32 -45.55
C THR A 6 -35.50 35.77 -45.60
N LYS A 7 -34.76 36.87 -45.88
CA LYS A 7 -33.70 37.15 -46.89
C LYS A 7 -33.27 38.65 -46.86
N MET A 8 -32.05 38.93 -47.37
CA MET A 8 -31.58 40.08 -48.19
C MET A 8 -31.12 41.46 -47.64
N ASN A 9 -29.85 41.75 -48.00
CA ASN A 9 -29.27 42.96 -48.64
C ASN A 9 -29.00 44.27 -47.87
N GLY A 10 -27.76 44.76 -47.97
CA GLY A 10 -27.37 46.15 -47.71
C GLY A 10 -25.87 46.41 -47.91
N CYS A 11 -25.53 46.94 -49.08
CA CYS A 11 -24.19 47.32 -49.56
C CYS A 11 -23.82 48.76 -49.15
N THR A 12 -22.54 49.06 -48.88
CA THR A 12 -21.81 50.32 -49.24
C THR A 12 -20.36 50.26 -48.70
N LYS A 13 -19.37 50.12 -49.58
CA LYS A 13 -18.48 51.15 -50.18
C LYS A 13 -17.25 51.56 -49.33
N ALA A 14 -16.08 51.25 -49.88
CA ALA A 14 -14.73 51.66 -49.49
C ALA A 14 -14.42 53.13 -49.85
N PRO A 15 -13.24 53.66 -49.45
CA PRO A 15 -12.10 53.69 -50.38
C PRO A 15 -10.73 53.35 -49.72
N ILE A 16 -9.91 52.50 -50.34
CA ILE A 16 -8.72 52.81 -51.18
C ILE A 16 -7.61 53.58 -50.45
N ALA A 17 -6.53 52.86 -50.14
CA ALA A 17 -5.17 53.37 -50.31
C ALA A 17 -4.22 52.22 -50.68
N ASP A 18 -3.50 52.48 -51.76
CA ASP A 18 -2.62 51.65 -52.56
C ASP A 18 -1.20 51.56 -51.95
N LYS A 19 -0.53 50.41 -52.12
CA LYS A 19 0.86 50.31 -52.62
C LYS A 19 1.42 48.88 -52.53
N SER A 20 1.51 48.28 -53.71
CA SER A 20 2.64 47.49 -54.24
C SER A 20 3.66 46.88 -53.26
N SER A 21 3.79 45.55 -53.29
CA SER A 21 5.05 44.92 -53.71
C SER A 21 4.82 43.46 -54.13
N LYS A 22 5.21 43.17 -55.36
CA LYS A 22 5.33 41.83 -55.92
C LYS A 22 6.65 41.24 -55.42
N THR A 23 6.61 40.08 -54.78
CA THR A 23 7.70 39.10 -54.84
C THR A 23 7.09 37.70 -54.80
N SER A 24 6.96 37.11 -55.98
CA SER A 24 6.75 35.67 -56.17
C SER A 24 8.05 34.94 -55.84
N ALA A 25 8.09 34.21 -54.73
CA ALA A 25 9.11 33.21 -54.47
C ALA A 25 8.41 31.85 -54.39
N ALA A 26 8.47 31.09 -55.48
CA ALA A 26 8.13 29.68 -55.47
C ALA A 26 9.09 28.96 -54.52
N GLN A 27 8.58 28.48 -53.38
CA GLN A 27 9.33 27.61 -52.48
C GLN A 27 9.51 26.24 -53.16
N PRO A 28 10.72 25.66 -53.11
CA PRO A 28 11.00 24.39 -53.78
C PRO A 28 10.30 23.25 -53.03
N ALA A 29 9.39 22.56 -53.73
CA ALA A 29 8.74 21.33 -53.26
C ALA A 29 9.69 20.13 -53.00
N LYS A 30 11.01 20.36 -53.01
CA LYS A 30 12.05 19.34 -52.80
C LYS A 30 12.39 19.08 -51.32
N ASP A 31 12.00 19.96 -50.39
CA ASP A 31 12.39 19.83 -48.97
C ASP A 31 11.39 19.07 -48.07
N LYS A 32 10.12 18.94 -48.47
CA LYS A 32 9.15 18.14 -47.69
C LYS A 32 9.42 16.64 -47.76
N PHE A 33 10.12 16.17 -48.79
CA PHE A 33 10.42 14.74 -48.98
C PHE A 33 11.62 14.27 -48.15
N SER A 34 12.58 15.14 -47.84
CA SER A 34 13.72 14.79 -46.97
C SER A 34 13.30 14.68 -45.51
N ILE A 35 12.49 15.62 -45.01
CA ILE A 35 11.99 15.64 -43.63
C ILE A 35 11.10 14.40 -43.33
N VAL A 36 10.29 13.96 -44.29
CA VAL A 36 9.47 12.74 -44.13
C VAL A 36 10.33 11.47 -44.10
N LYS A 37 11.43 11.43 -44.88
CA LYS A 37 12.38 10.31 -44.85
C LYS A 37 13.16 10.24 -43.54
N GLU A 38 13.62 11.38 -43.01
CA GLU A 38 14.31 11.43 -41.72
C GLU A 38 13.40 11.01 -40.56
N ASN A 39 12.15 11.47 -40.54
CA ASN A 39 11.17 11.06 -39.53
C ASN A 39 10.84 9.56 -39.59
N ARG A 40 10.83 8.97 -40.79
CA ARG A 40 10.64 7.52 -40.95
C ARG A 40 11.85 6.73 -40.45
N ALA A 41 13.06 7.21 -40.71
CA ALA A 41 14.30 6.59 -40.23
C ALA A 41 14.38 6.64 -38.68
N ALA A 42 14.09 7.78 -38.07
CA ALA A 42 14.07 7.93 -36.61
C ALA A 42 13.01 7.04 -35.94
N ARG A 43 11.81 6.94 -36.52
CA ARG A 43 10.75 6.05 -36.04
C ARG A 43 11.15 4.57 -36.14
N ASN A 44 11.80 4.16 -37.23
CA ASN A 44 12.28 2.79 -37.39
C ASN A 44 13.40 2.46 -36.40
N LYS A 45 14.30 3.40 -36.13
CA LYS A 45 15.35 3.26 -35.11
C LYS A 45 14.76 3.02 -33.72
N ARG A 46 13.80 3.84 -33.28
CA ARG A 46 13.11 3.66 -31.98
C ARG A 46 12.37 2.32 -31.88
N LYS A 47 11.74 1.87 -32.97
CA LYS A 47 11.09 0.54 -33.01
C LYS A 47 12.11 -0.59 -32.84
N HIS A 48 13.26 -0.49 -33.50
CA HIS A 48 14.32 -1.49 -33.41
C HIS A 48 14.96 -1.51 -32.02
N GLU A 49 15.23 -0.35 -31.42
CA GLU A 49 15.73 -0.25 -30.05
C GLU A 49 14.76 -0.85 -29.02
N LYS A 50 13.45 -0.58 -29.17
CA LYS A 50 12.43 -1.17 -28.29
C LYS A 50 12.34 -2.69 -28.47
N ALA A 51 12.39 -3.19 -29.71
CA ALA A 51 12.39 -4.62 -29.99
C ALA A 51 13.63 -5.33 -29.40
N ASN A 52 14.81 -4.72 -29.54
CA ASN A 52 16.05 -5.25 -28.96
C ASN A 52 16.02 -5.25 -27.43
N LYS A 53 15.42 -4.23 -26.80
CA LYS A 53 15.22 -4.20 -25.34
C LYS A 53 14.31 -5.33 -24.87
N MET A 54 13.14 -5.50 -25.50
CA MET A 54 12.20 -6.57 -25.16
C MET A 54 12.79 -7.97 -25.40
N ALA A 55 13.57 -8.15 -26.47
CA ALA A 55 14.25 -9.43 -26.74
C ALA A 55 15.32 -9.75 -25.68
N LYS A 56 16.06 -8.74 -25.19
CA LYS A 56 17.03 -8.93 -24.09
C LYS A 56 16.32 -9.28 -22.77
N GLU A 57 15.22 -8.61 -22.45
CA GLU A 57 14.40 -8.89 -21.26
C GLU A 57 13.79 -10.30 -21.31
N ALA A 58 13.23 -10.70 -22.46
CA ALA A 58 12.69 -12.06 -22.65
C ALA A 58 13.77 -13.14 -22.49
N LYS A 59 14.97 -12.92 -23.05
CA LYS A 59 16.10 -13.85 -22.90
C LYS A 59 16.62 -13.91 -21.46
N ALA A 60 16.59 -12.79 -20.73
CA ALA A 60 16.93 -12.76 -19.31
C ALA A 60 15.90 -13.57 -18.50
N LYS A 61 14.60 -13.40 -18.76
CA LYS A 61 13.52 -14.17 -18.12
C LYS A 61 13.69 -15.68 -18.37
N GLN A 62 13.90 -16.08 -19.62
CA GLN A 62 14.11 -17.48 -19.98
C GLN A 62 15.36 -18.09 -19.30
N ASN A 63 16.44 -17.31 -19.14
CA ASN A 63 17.63 -17.77 -18.44
C ASN A 63 17.41 -17.96 -16.93
N VAL A 64 16.61 -17.11 -16.29
CA VAL A 64 16.25 -17.25 -14.87
C VAL A 64 15.38 -18.49 -14.68
N GLU A 65 14.36 -18.67 -15.52
CA GLU A 65 13.47 -19.84 -15.51
C GLU A 65 14.24 -21.15 -15.70
N LYS A 66 15.14 -21.19 -16.70
CA LYS A 66 16.00 -22.35 -16.92
C LYS A 66 16.90 -22.65 -15.72
N LYS A 67 17.51 -21.63 -15.11
CA LYS A 67 18.35 -21.81 -13.90
C LYS A 67 17.56 -22.33 -12.71
N LEU A 68 16.30 -21.93 -12.57
CA LEU A 68 15.41 -22.43 -11.52
C LEU A 68 15.09 -23.91 -11.77
N LEU A 69 14.65 -24.26 -12.98
CA LEU A 69 14.38 -25.65 -13.38
C LEU A 69 15.61 -26.56 -13.19
N ASP A 70 16.79 -26.12 -13.62
CA ASP A 70 18.03 -26.89 -13.46
C ASP A 70 18.36 -27.13 -11.98
N LYS A 71 18.09 -26.16 -11.09
CA LYS A 71 18.28 -26.32 -9.63
C LYS A 71 17.28 -27.29 -9.02
N MET A 72 16.01 -27.20 -9.42
CA MET A 72 14.93 -28.09 -8.97
C MET A 72 15.20 -29.53 -9.39
N CYS A 73 15.58 -29.76 -10.66
CA CYS A 73 15.97 -31.09 -11.14
C CYS A 73 17.18 -31.64 -10.38
N ALA A 74 18.23 -30.84 -10.20
CA ALA A 74 19.43 -31.27 -9.47
C ALA A 74 19.14 -31.57 -7.99
N TRP A 75 18.15 -30.91 -7.38
CA TRP A 75 17.70 -31.22 -6.03
C TRP A 75 16.93 -32.53 -5.97
N ALA A 76 15.96 -32.74 -6.87
CA ALA A 76 15.19 -33.99 -6.95
C ALA A 76 16.09 -35.22 -7.14
N ASP A 77 17.19 -35.07 -7.88
CA ASP A 77 18.17 -36.13 -8.07
C ASP A 77 19.05 -36.39 -6.84
N ARG A 78 19.39 -35.35 -6.05
CA ARG A 78 20.09 -35.53 -4.76
C ARG A 78 19.19 -36.24 -3.74
N GLU A 79 17.92 -35.91 -3.71
CA GLU A 79 16.99 -36.49 -2.73
C GLU A 79 16.65 -37.94 -3.06
N ARG A 80 16.52 -38.28 -4.36
CA ARG A 80 16.44 -39.68 -4.81
C ARG A 80 17.66 -40.51 -4.40
N GLN A 81 18.85 -39.91 -4.38
CA GLN A 81 20.07 -40.58 -3.93
C GLN A 81 20.12 -40.76 -2.41
N HIS A 82 19.60 -39.79 -1.64
CA HIS A 82 19.52 -39.89 -0.17
C HIS A 82 18.49 -40.92 0.30
N MET A 83 17.33 -40.99 -0.35
CA MET A 83 16.25 -41.93 -0.01
C MET A 83 16.53 -43.37 -0.45
N GLY A 84 17.38 -43.57 -1.47
CA GLY A 84 17.78 -44.90 -1.95
C GLY A 84 18.79 -45.64 -1.05
N ALA A 85 19.37 -44.99 -0.04
CA ALA A 85 20.43 -45.55 0.80
C ALA A 85 19.97 -45.98 2.21
N GLY A 86 18.68 -45.88 2.54
CA GLY A 86 18.17 -45.99 3.90
C GLY A 86 17.33 -47.23 4.23
N VAL A 87 17.75 -48.45 3.86
CA VAL A 87 17.24 -49.68 4.50
C VAL A 87 18.25 -50.11 5.55
N GLY A 88 18.15 -49.50 6.73
CA GLY A 88 19.00 -49.75 7.89
C GLY A 88 18.24 -49.47 9.17
N SER A 89 17.55 -50.50 9.63
CA SER A 89 16.90 -50.69 10.94
C SER A 89 17.35 -49.78 12.08
N SER A 90 16.39 -49.15 12.77
CA SER A 90 16.39 -49.09 14.24
C SER A 90 15.00 -48.72 14.80
N ASN A 91 14.56 -49.57 15.72
CA ASN A 91 13.45 -49.39 16.66
C ASN A 91 13.65 -48.16 17.57
N THR A 92 12.55 -47.61 18.08
CA THR A 92 12.17 -47.47 19.52
C THR A 92 11.00 -46.49 19.63
N GLU A 93 9.83 -46.98 20.03
CA GLU A 93 9.22 -46.77 21.36
C GLU A 93 8.39 -45.49 21.44
N THR A 94 7.09 -45.74 21.50
CA THR A 94 6.01 -44.85 21.93
C THR A 94 6.16 -44.53 23.41
N ASP A 95 6.01 -43.27 23.78
CA ASP A 95 5.51 -42.91 25.10
C ASP A 95 4.59 -41.69 25.00
N SER A 96 3.52 -41.80 25.76
CA SER A 96 2.39 -40.90 25.89
C SER A 96 2.60 -39.89 27.02
N ASP A 97 1.57 -39.09 27.26
CA ASP A 97 1.31 -38.24 28.42
C ASP A 97 1.88 -36.81 28.30
N GLU A 98 1.29 -35.75 28.83
CA GLU A 98 -0.06 -35.34 29.23
C GLU A 98 0.10 -33.85 29.58
N ASP A 99 -1.00 -33.17 29.85
CA ASP A 99 -1.10 -31.73 30.07
C ASP A 99 -0.23 -31.17 31.21
N SER A 100 0.34 -29.98 30.99
CA SER A 100 0.77 -29.09 32.08
C SER A 100 0.43 -27.64 31.76
N VAL A 101 -0.63 -27.17 32.42
CA VAL A 101 -1.02 -25.76 32.54
C VAL A 101 0.05 -25.04 33.36
N THR A 102 0.89 -24.25 32.70
CA THR A 102 1.74 -23.26 33.38
C THR A 102 1.21 -21.85 33.14
N THR A 103 0.61 -21.32 34.19
CA THR A 103 0.37 -19.91 34.48
C THR A 103 1.71 -19.15 34.44
N GLY A 104 2.04 -18.60 33.27
CA GLY A 104 3.25 -17.83 33.02
C GLY A 104 3.08 -16.36 33.41
N LEU A 105 3.89 -15.93 34.38
CA LEU A 105 3.99 -14.58 34.93
C LEU A 105 3.97 -13.47 33.88
N LEU A 106 3.13 -12.46 34.14
CA LEU A 106 3.22 -11.14 33.53
C LEU A 106 4.59 -10.55 33.87
N VAL A 107 5.48 -10.54 32.88
CA VAL A 107 6.66 -9.68 32.88
C VAL A 107 6.15 -8.24 32.78
N PRO A 108 6.42 -7.35 33.75
CA PRO A 108 6.12 -5.94 33.62
C PRO A 108 7.05 -5.40 32.52
N CYS A 109 6.49 -5.08 31.35
CA CYS A 109 7.20 -4.26 30.37
C CYS A 109 7.37 -2.87 30.98
N ASP A 110 8.62 -2.56 31.34
CA ASP A 110 9.18 -1.28 31.77
C ASP A 110 8.29 -0.06 31.45
N VAL A 111 7.54 0.38 32.45
CA VAL A 111 6.86 1.67 32.49
C VAL A 111 7.78 2.66 33.19
N GLU A 112 8.95 2.97 32.64
CA GLU A 112 9.81 4.03 33.21
C GLU A 112 10.91 4.52 32.24
N SER A 113 10.51 5.02 31.07
CA SER A 113 11.31 6.05 30.41
C SER A 113 10.42 7.22 30.01
N GLU A 114 10.36 8.20 30.92
CA GLU A 114 9.85 9.54 30.67
C GLU A 114 10.64 10.15 29.49
N ARG A 115 10.18 9.88 28.27
CA ARG A 115 10.53 10.72 27.13
C ARG A 115 10.02 12.11 27.45
N ARG A 116 10.93 13.08 27.54
CA ARG A 116 10.61 14.46 27.20
C ARG A 116 9.85 14.41 25.89
N VAL A 117 8.52 14.53 25.99
CA VAL A 117 7.68 14.65 24.83
C VAL A 117 8.12 15.95 24.20
N ASN A 118 8.87 15.89 23.10
CA ASN A 118 9.01 17.04 22.22
C ASN A 118 7.57 17.45 21.94
N LEU A 119 7.12 18.55 22.56
CA LEU A 119 5.79 19.08 22.27
C LEU A 119 5.76 19.25 20.77
N ALA A 120 4.87 18.52 20.11
CA ALA A 120 4.66 18.70 18.69
C ALA A 120 4.26 20.17 18.53
N ASP A 121 5.13 20.96 17.90
CA ASP A 121 4.87 22.36 17.64
C ASP A 121 3.55 22.43 16.88
N THR A 122 2.54 23.01 17.53
CA THR A 122 1.24 23.17 16.89
C THR A 122 1.41 24.21 15.78
N PRO A 123 1.05 23.89 14.52
CA PRO A 123 1.12 24.88 13.46
C PRO A 123 0.37 26.16 13.86
N PRO A 124 0.96 27.35 13.61
CA PRO A 124 0.33 28.60 13.95
C PRO A 124 -1.01 28.75 13.22
N GLY A 125 -1.99 29.37 13.88
CA GLY A 125 -3.32 29.64 13.31
C GLY A 125 -4.38 28.56 13.55
N LEU A 126 -4.04 27.44 14.18
CA LEU A 126 -5.03 26.46 14.62
C LEU A 126 -5.84 26.96 15.83
N LEU A 127 -7.10 26.54 15.92
CA LEU A 127 -8.02 26.89 17.03
C LEU A 127 -7.77 26.03 18.29
N PHE A 128 -6.66 25.31 18.30
CA PHE A 128 -6.27 24.40 19.37
C PHE A 128 -4.75 24.34 19.49
N THR A 129 -4.27 23.67 20.53
CA THR A 129 -2.85 23.40 20.81
C THR A 129 -2.67 21.95 21.20
N LEU A 130 -1.52 21.37 20.85
CA LEU A 130 -1.13 20.02 21.24
C LEU A 130 -0.40 20.07 22.58
N ASN A 131 -0.98 19.47 23.61
CA ASN A 131 -0.44 19.47 24.98
C ASN A 131 -0.46 18.06 25.57
N PRO A 132 0.30 17.80 26.65
CA PRO A 132 0.14 16.56 27.42
C PRO A 132 -1.31 16.36 27.86
N SER A 133 -1.84 15.18 27.61
CA SER A 133 -3.16 14.74 28.07
C SER A 133 -2.97 13.72 29.20
N PRO A 134 -3.70 13.87 30.33
CA PRO A 134 -3.62 12.92 31.43
C PRO A 134 -3.86 11.49 30.93
N GLU A 135 -2.90 10.60 31.19
CA GLU A 135 -2.94 9.15 30.86
C GLU A 135 -2.97 8.78 29.36
N LYS A 136 -3.05 9.75 28.45
CA LYS A 136 -3.22 9.51 27.00
C LYS A 136 -2.08 10.05 26.14
N GLY A 137 -0.98 10.51 26.75
CA GLY A 137 0.17 11.04 26.03
C GLY A 137 -0.06 12.49 25.58
N ILE A 138 -0.18 12.73 24.27
CA ILE A 138 -0.45 14.07 23.71
C ILE A 138 -1.93 14.14 23.31
N GLY A 139 -2.60 15.24 23.61
CA GLY A 139 -3.95 15.55 23.17
C GLY A 139 -4.05 16.93 22.51
N ALA A 140 -5.10 17.15 21.74
CA ALA A 140 -5.46 18.47 21.20
C ALA A 140 -6.40 19.19 22.17
N PHE A 141 -6.12 20.45 22.51
CA PHE A 141 -6.90 21.25 23.45
C PHE A 141 -7.29 22.59 22.85
N ALA A 142 -8.57 22.96 22.96
CA ALA A 142 -9.08 24.21 22.40
C ALA A 142 -8.39 25.43 23.03
N ASN A 143 -7.85 26.33 22.21
CA ASN A 143 -7.18 27.55 22.71
C ASN A 143 -8.16 28.73 22.90
N GLN A 144 -9.40 28.56 22.45
CA GLN A 144 -10.50 29.51 22.55
C GLN A 144 -11.86 28.78 22.55
N ASP A 145 -12.96 29.52 22.75
CA ASP A 145 -14.30 28.99 22.54
C ASP A 145 -14.54 28.75 21.04
N ILE A 146 -15.03 27.56 20.67
CA ILE A 146 -15.26 27.14 19.28
C ILE A 146 -16.73 26.80 19.09
N LYS A 147 -17.36 27.33 18.05
CA LYS A 147 -18.76 27.03 17.72
C LYS A 147 -18.92 25.66 17.08
N LYS A 148 -20.07 25.02 17.32
CA LYS A 148 -20.49 23.80 16.62
C LYS A 148 -20.40 23.97 15.10
N GLY A 149 -19.94 22.92 14.40
CA GLY A 149 -19.87 22.89 12.93
C GLY A 149 -18.68 23.66 12.34
N THR A 150 -17.68 23.97 13.17
CA THR A 150 -16.42 24.63 12.76
C THR A 150 -15.41 23.56 12.34
N ASP A 151 -14.80 23.75 11.16
CA ASP A 151 -13.65 22.94 10.74
C ASP A 151 -12.43 23.38 11.56
N ILE A 152 -11.93 22.48 12.39
CA ILE A 152 -10.80 22.75 13.28
C ILE A 152 -9.49 22.22 12.69
N LEU A 153 -9.57 21.21 11.82
CA LEU A 153 -8.42 20.64 11.13
C LEU A 153 -8.87 20.17 9.74
N VAL A 154 -8.10 20.57 8.73
CA VAL A 154 -8.10 19.95 7.40
C VAL A 154 -6.65 19.61 7.12
N GLU A 155 -6.34 18.33 6.95
CA GLU A 155 -4.96 17.83 6.90
C GLU A 155 -4.77 16.89 5.70
N GLU A 156 -3.74 17.16 4.91
CA GLU A 156 -3.21 16.22 3.93
C GLU A 156 -2.42 15.11 4.63
N ALA A 157 -2.47 13.90 4.11
CA ALA A 157 -1.73 12.79 4.68
C ALA A 157 -0.22 13.11 4.68
N ILE A 158 0.47 12.83 5.79
CA ILE A 158 1.94 12.89 5.79
C ILE A 158 2.52 11.75 4.94
N MET A 159 1.80 10.62 4.88
CA MET A 159 2.11 9.46 4.04
C MET A 159 0.84 8.75 3.56
N ARG A 160 0.73 8.53 2.24
CA ARG A 160 -0.37 7.82 1.58
C ARG A 160 0.05 6.38 1.26
N GLY A 161 -0.41 5.42 2.05
CA GLY A 161 0.01 4.02 1.95
C GLY A 161 -0.96 3.15 1.15
N LYS A 162 -0.69 1.84 1.13
CA LYS A 162 -1.50 0.83 0.41
C LYS A 162 -1.94 -0.37 1.25
N ALA A 163 -1.66 -0.39 2.55
CA ALA A 163 -1.83 -1.57 3.41
C ALA A 163 -1.02 -2.77 2.89
N GLN A 164 0.12 -2.47 2.28
CA GLN A 164 1.05 -3.43 1.73
C GLN A 164 2.40 -3.15 2.39
N TRP A 165 2.80 -4.02 3.31
CA TRP A 165 3.90 -3.71 4.23
C TRP A 165 5.21 -3.34 3.55
N LEU A 166 5.56 -4.07 2.49
CA LEU A 166 6.77 -3.80 1.73
C LEU A 166 6.72 -2.43 1.03
N PHE A 167 5.57 -2.08 0.45
CA PHE A 167 5.32 -0.77 -0.14
C PHE A 167 5.41 0.35 0.91
N ASP A 168 4.69 0.20 2.03
CA ASP A 168 4.60 1.24 3.06
C ASP A 168 5.98 1.51 3.71
N GLU A 169 6.80 0.47 3.92
CA GLU A 169 8.19 0.60 4.40
C GLU A 169 9.11 1.29 3.37
N ALA A 170 9.04 0.89 2.10
CA ALA A 170 9.82 1.54 1.04
C ALA A 170 9.41 3.00 0.86
N LEU A 171 8.11 3.30 0.96
CA LEU A 171 7.60 4.65 0.92
C LEU A 171 8.13 5.47 2.09
N PHE A 172 8.09 4.92 3.31
CA PHE A 172 8.67 5.56 4.49
C PHE A 172 10.16 5.86 4.32
N LYS A 173 10.96 4.90 3.81
CA LYS A 173 12.40 5.11 3.54
C LYS A 173 12.65 6.17 2.46
N ALA A 174 11.72 6.36 1.52
CA ALA A 174 11.80 7.38 0.48
C ALA A 174 11.38 8.79 0.92
N LEU A 175 10.78 8.96 2.11
CA LEU A 175 10.41 10.28 2.63
C LEU A 175 11.66 11.10 3.02
N ALA A 176 11.48 12.42 3.07
CA ALA A 176 12.47 13.32 3.67
C ALA A 176 12.64 13.03 5.17
N GLU A 177 13.85 13.25 5.70
CA GLU A 177 14.19 12.92 7.08
C GLU A 177 13.33 13.66 8.11
N ASP A 178 12.91 14.90 7.82
CA ASP A 178 11.98 15.64 8.68
C ASP A 178 10.62 14.92 8.78
N LYS A 179 10.06 14.46 7.65
CA LYS A 179 8.82 13.68 7.64
C LYS A 179 8.97 12.36 8.38
N LYS A 180 10.08 11.65 8.19
CA LYS A 180 10.37 10.41 8.94
C LYS A 180 10.39 10.66 10.44
N HIS A 181 11.08 11.70 10.89
CA HIS A 181 11.11 12.07 12.31
C HIS A 181 9.72 12.40 12.86
N ARG A 182 8.91 13.17 12.13
CA ARG A 182 7.53 13.51 12.55
C ARG A 182 6.67 12.25 12.65
N ILE A 183 6.75 11.34 11.68
CA ILE A 183 6.06 10.03 11.72
C ILE A 183 6.52 9.21 12.92
N MET A 184 7.83 9.05 13.13
CA MET A 184 8.38 8.23 14.21
C MET A 184 8.14 8.81 15.61
N SER A 185 7.70 10.07 15.70
CA SER A 185 7.25 10.70 16.95
C SER A 185 5.80 10.38 17.33
N LEU A 186 5.05 9.70 16.46
CA LEU A 186 3.68 9.25 16.74
C LEU A 186 3.68 8.07 17.72
N TYR A 187 2.52 7.80 18.30
CA TYR A 187 2.37 6.70 19.25
C TYR A 187 2.65 5.36 18.57
N SER A 188 3.33 4.43 19.24
CA SER A 188 3.78 3.17 18.64
C SER A 188 3.37 2.02 19.53
N ARG A 189 2.69 1.02 18.95
CA ARG A 189 2.28 -0.19 19.66
C ARG A 189 2.43 -1.41 18.77
N CYS A 190 2.92 -2.50 19.36
CA CYS A 190 3.00 -3.82 18.72
C CYS A 190 1.61 -4.46 18.63
N HIS A 191 1.25 -4.98 17.45
CA HIS A 191 0.00 -5.69 17.20
C HIS A 191 0.19 -7.16 16.78
N CYS A 192 1.43 -7.60 16.54
CA CYS A 192 1.68 -8.94 16.00
C CYS A 192 1.56 -10.09 17.01
N ASN A 193 1.49 -9.81 18.32
CA ASN A 193 1.44 -10.81 19.41
C ASN A 193 2.46 -11.97 19.26
N SER A 194 3.60 -11.73 18.60
CA SER A 194 4.61 -12.74 18.28
C SER A 194 5.88 -12.48 19.09
N ILE A 195 6.57 -13.55 19.48
CA ILE A 195 7.88 -13.52 20.15
C ILE A 195 8.85 -14.36 19.30
N PRO A 196 9.88 -13.76 18.66
CA PRO A 196 10.17 -12.32 18.63
C PRO A 196 9.13 -11.51 17.84
N CYS A 197 9.09 -10.19 18.11
CA CYS A 197 8.19 -9.27 17.44
C CYS A 197 8.49 -9.20 15.93
N LEU A 198 7.47 -9.42 15.10
CA LEU A 198 7.59 -9.37 13.65
C LEU A 198 7.37 -7.96 13.07
N GLU A 199 7.01 -6.98 13.90
CA GLU A 199 6.78 -5.61 13.46
C GLU A 199 8.01 -4.74 13.66
N THR A 200 8.38 -4.03 12.60
CA THR A 200 9.40 -2.98 12.63
C THR A 200 8.88 -1.79 13.47
N PRO A 201 9.76 -0.86 13.89
CA PRO A 201 9.34 0.37 14.56
C PRO A 201 8.30 1.17 13.76
N PHE A 202 8.47 1.27 12.43
CA PHE A 202 7.53 1.98 11.57
C PHE A 202 6.18 1.25 11.47
N MET A 203 6.17 -0.08 11.31
CA MET A 203 4.92 -0.86 11.26
C MET A 203 4.04 -0.67 12.50
N LYS A 204 4.67 -0.56 13.68
CA LYS A 204 3.98 -0.29 14.95
C LYS A 204 3.32 1.10 14.95
N VAL A 205 4.01 2.11 14.42
CA VAL A 205 3.46 3.46 14.26
C VAL A 205 2.31 3.43 13.26
N TRP A 206 2.53 2.87 12.07
CA TRP A 206 1.54 2.81 11.00
C TRP A 206 0.24 2.14 11.46
N SER A 207 0.34 0.93 12.01
CA SER A 207 -0.82 0.13 12.45
C SER A 207 -1.65 0.84 13.53
N THR A 208 -1.02 1.71 14.32
CA THR A 208 -1.71 2.41 15.41
C THR A 208 -2.35 3.72 14.97
N ASN A 209 -1.80 4.39 13.96
CA ASN A 209 -2.14 5.78 13.64
C ASN A 209 -2.74 5.97 12.24
N ALA A 210 -2.66 4.98 11.36
CA ALA A 210 -3.22 5.08 10.02
C ALA A 210 -4.76 5.08 10.05
N TYR A 211 -5.35 5.93 9.23
CA TYR A 211 -6.79 6.05 9.03
C TYR A 211 -7.17 5.42 7.70
N HIS A 212 -8.30 4.71 7.66
CA HIS A 212 -8.83 4.19 6.41
C HIS A 212 -9.57 5.31 5.66
N SER A 213 -9.02 5.73 4.52
CA SER A 213 -9.62 6.69 3.59
C SER A 213 -10.29 5.97 2.42
N PRO A 214 -11.24 6.60 1.70
CA PRO A 214 -11.87 6.02 0.52
C PRO A 214 -10.90 5.56 -0.57
N VAL A 215 -9.67 6.10 -0.60
CA VAL A 215 -8.64 5.74 -1.59
C VAL A 215 -7.50 4.89 -1.02
N GLY A 216 -7.60 4.48 0.26
CA GLY A 216 -6.60 3.63 0.92
C GLY A 216 -6.23 4.11 2.33
N PRO A 217 -5.36 3.38 3.04
CA PRO A 217 -4.87 3.80 4.35
C PRO A 217 -3.91 4.99 4.25
N MET A 218 -4.10 5.96 5.13
CA MET A 218 -3.31 7.20 5.16
C MET A 218 -2.87 7.49 6.57
N LEU A 219 -1.63 7.95 6.71
CA LEU A 219 -1.07 8.42 7.98
C LEU A 219 -1.14 9.95 8.02
N TYR A 220 -1.51 10.48 9.17
CA TYR A 220 -1.63 11.91 9.43
C TYR A 220 -0.80 12.27 10.66
N GLU A 221 -0.27 13.48 10.71
CA GLU A 221 0.60 13.89 11.81
C GLU A 221 -0.20 14.47 12.96
N ILE A 222 -1.07 15.44 12.66
CA ILE A 222 -1.82 16.21 13.64
C ILE A 222 -3.08 15.46 14.06
N ALA A 223 -3.81 14.89 13.08
CA ALA A 223 -5.03 14.12 13.36
C ALA A 223 -4.76 12.93 14.29
N SER A 224 -3.57 12.31 14.22
CA SER A 224 -3.15 11.23 15.11
C SER A 224 -2.86 11.66 16.56
N ARG A 225 -2.95 12.96 16.88
CA ARG A 225 -2.82 13.50 18.25
C ARG A 225 -4.16 13.76 18.93
N PHE A 226 -5.29 13.56 18.25
CA PHE A 226 -6.61 13.72 18.85
C PHE A 226 -7.00 12.45 19.57
N ASN A 227 -7.18 12.54 20.89
CA ASN A 227 -7.47 11.38 21.70
C ASN A 227 -8.87 10.81 21.48
N HIS A 228 -9.01 9.53 21.85
CA HIS A 228 -10.28 8.86 21.85
C HIS A 228 -11.20 9.33 22.97
N ALA A 229 -12.48 9.55 22.62
CA ALA A 229 -13.61 9.46 23.54
C ALA A 229 -14.80 8.74 22.87
N CYS A 230 -15.51 7.90 23.63
CA CYS A 230 -16.73 7.24 23.14
C CYS A 230 -17.82 8.26 22.77
N LEU A 231 -17.90 9.35 23.55
CA LEU A 231 -18.76 10.51 23.32
C LEU A 231 -17.90 11.70 22.87
N ALA A 232 -17.29 11.55 21.70
CA ALA A 232 -16.42 12.55 21.10
C ALA A 232 -17.12 13.89 20.88
N ASN A 233 -16.37 14.99 21.05
CA ASN A 233 -16.85 16.34 20.79
C ASN A 233 -16.49 16.84 19.38
N CYS A 234 -15.73 16.04 18.61
CA CYS A 234 -15.42 16.26 17.20
C CYS A 234 -15.88 15.07 16.33
N ALA A 235 -16.32 15.40 15.12
CA ALA A 235 -16.58 14.47 14.02
C ALA A 235 -15.39 14.45 13.08
N ARG A 236 -15.06 13.29 12.50
CA ARG A 236 -14.02 13.16 11.46
C ARG A 236 -14.59 12.68 10.13
N GLY A 237 -13.96 13.02 9.02
CA GLY A 237 -14.26 12.45 7.71
C GLY A 237 -13.26 12.90 6.67
N PHE A 238 -13.61 12.76 5.39
CA PHE A 238 -12.71 13.09 4.29
C PHE A 238 -13.32 14.13 3.35
N SER A 239 -12.51 15.08 2.89
CA SER A 239 -12.89 16.02 1.84
C SER A 239 -13.02 15.31 0.48
N LYS A 240 -13.46 16.03 -0.56
CA LYS A 240 -13.53 15.48 -1.93
C LYS A 240 -12.14 15.13 -2.48
N GLU A 241 -11.12 15.84 -2.01
CA GLU A 241 -9.72 15.66 -2.33
C GLU A 241 -9.04 14.63 -1.41
N ASN A 242 -9.80 13.97 -0.52
CA ASN A 242 -9.34 12.98 0.46
C ASN A 242 -8.45 13.53 1.60
N HIS A 243 -8.53 14.82 1.90
CA HIS A 243 -7.94 15.38 3.11
C HIS A 243 -8.73 14.92 4.34
N MET A 244 -8.05 14.67 5.46
CA MET A 244 -8.71 14.42 6.74
C MET A 244 -9.36 15.71 7.23
N VAL A 245 -10.63 15.65 7.65
CA VAL A 245 -11.39 16.80 8.14
C VAL A 245 -11.92 16.52 9.53
N PHE A 246 -11.54 17.33 10.52
CA PHE A 246 -12.17 17.31 11.85
C PHE A 246 -13.06 18.55 12.04
N ARG A 247 -14.30 18.32 12.47
CA ARG A 247 -15.34 19.33 12.67
C ARG A 247 -15.95 19.21 14.05
N THR A 248 -16.16 20.32 14.75
CA THR A 248 -16.79 20.30 16.07
C THR A 248 -18.24 19.82 16.00
N ALA A 249 -18.60 18.84 16.84
CA ALA A 249 -19.96 18.29 16.92
C ALA A 249 -20.89 19.11 17.84
N ARG A 250 -20.31 19.93 18.72
CA ARG A 250 -20.97 20.86 19.64
C ARG A 250 -20.14 22.12 19.84
N ASP A 251 -20.67 23.10 20.57
CA ASP A 251 -19.86 24.20 21.09
C ASP A 251 -18.81 23.65 22.07
N ILE A 252 -17.58 24.14 21.96
CA ILE A 252 -16.41 23.76 22.75
C ILE A 252 -15.92 25.00 23.50
N LYS A 253 -15.62 24.86 24.79
CA LYS A 253 -15.00 25.90 25.61
C LYS A 253 -13.49 25.85 25.52
N ARG A 254 -12.86 27.01 25.68
CA ARG A 254 -11.41 27.13 25.85
C ARG A 254 -10.92 26.16 26.92
N GLY A 255 -9.85 25.42 26.62
CA GLY A 255 -9.22 24.45 27.51
C GLY A 255 -9.82 23.04 27.46
N GLU A 256 -10.97 22.83 26.82
CA GLU A 256 -11.50 21.48 26.62
C GLU A 256 -10.61 20.66 25.67
N GLU A 257 -10.41 19.38 25.99
CA GLU A 257 -9.75 18.42 25.10
C GLU A 257 -10.67 18.11 23.90
N LEU A 258 -10.10 18.21 22.71
CA LEU A 258 -10.74 17.85 21.45
C LEU A 258 -10.52 16.35 21.22
N THR A 259 -11.62 15.62 21.11
CA THR A 259 -11.61 14.16 21.04
C THR A 259 -12.40 13.66 19.85
N VAL A 260 -11.96 12.54 19.31
CA VAL A 260 -12.61 11.82 18.20
C VAL A 260 -12.96 10.39 18.62
N ASN A 261 -13.82 9.72 17.85
CA ASN A 261 -14.08 8.31 18.07
C ASN A 261 -13.15 7.45 17.18
N TYR A 262 -12.32 6.60 17.79
CA TYR A 262 -11.43 5.69 17.06
C TYR A 262 -12.19 4.47 16.52
N VAL A 263 -13.24 4.07 17.24
CA VAL A 263 -14.01 2.87 16.94
C VAL A 263 -15.08 3.21 15.90
N LEU A 264 -15.03 2.51 14.76
CA LEU A 264 -16.14 2.45 13.83
C LEU A 264 -17.31 1.73 14.51
N VAL A 265 -18.22 2.47 15.11
CA VAL A 265 -19.51 1.92 15.54
C VAL A 265 -20.37 1.76 14.29
N LEU A 266 -20.12 0.66 13.54
CA LEU A 266 -21.04 0.19 12.51
C LEU A 266 -22.29 -0.35 13.22
N ARG A 267 -23.34 0.48 13.32
CA ARG A 267 -24.68 0.02 13.70
C ARG A 267 -25.65 0.24 12.54
N SER A 268 -26.68 -0.62 12.48
CA SER A 268 -27.67 -0.67 11.40
C SER A 268 -28.43 0.64 11.23
N ASP A 269 -28.93 0.88 10.01
CA ASP A 269 -29.69 2.09 9.66
C ASP A 269 -30.98 2.25 10.48
N GLU A 270 -31.63 1.15 10.88
CA GLU A 270 -32.78 1.17 11.78
C GLU A 270 -32.44 1.71 13.18
N TYR A 271 -31.24 1.44 13.68
CA TYR A 271 -30.76 2.01 14.96
C TYR A 271 -30.44 3.51 14.84
N ARG A 272 -30.08 3.98 13.63
CA ARG A 272 -29.86 5.41 13.33
C ARG A 272 -31.18 6.19 13.24
N ALA A 273 -32.27 5.55 12.81
CA ALA A 273 -33.58 6.18 12.66
C ALA A 273 -34.41 6.21 13.96
N GLY A 274 -34.21 5.24 14.87
CA GLY A 274 -35.05 5.07 16.07
C GLY A 274 -34.59 5.82 17.34
N ASN A 275 -33.35 6.29 17.42
CA ASN A 275 -32.80 6.93 18.62
C ASN A 275 -32.26 8.35 18.32
N THR A 276 -33.17 9.31 18.25
CA THR A 276 -32.85 10.74 18.05
C THR A 276 -32.18 11.41 19.25
N THR A 277 -31.81 10.68 20.32
CA THR A 277 -31.26 11.25 21.56
C THR A 277 -29.98 10.61 22.11
N GLN A 278 -29.28 9.72 21.39
CA GLN A 278 -27.98 9.18 21.84
C GLN A 278 -26.87 9.18 20.76
N ASN A 279 -26.31 10.37 20.52
CA ASN A 279 -24.87 10.73 20.45
C ASN A 279 -23.81 9.81 19.79
N THR A 280 -24.16 8.89 18.88
CA THR A 280 -23.14 8.09 18.16
C THR A 280 -23.05 8.41 16.66
N CYS A 281 -24.10 9.01 16.08
CA CYS A 281 -24.10 9.50 14.68
C CYS A 281 -23.24 10.77 14.47
N GLN A 282 -22.68 11.36 15.53
CA GLN A 282 -21.85 12.57 15.46
C GLN A 282 -20.36 12.29 15.23
N ALA A 283 -19.94 11.02 15.17
CA ALA A 283 -18.51 10.68 15.09
C ALA A 283 -17.93 10.80 13.68
N HIS A 284 -18.76 10.69 12.63
CA HIS A 284 -18.30 10.66 11.24
C HIS A 284 -19.05 11.68 10.38
N LEU A 285 -18.29 12.47 9.63
CA LEU A 285 -18.82 13.29 8.55
C LEU A 285 -19.07 12.41 7.32
N PRO A 286 -19.98 12.81 6.40
CA PRO A 286 -20.12 12.12 5.12
C PRO A 286 -18.81 12.17 4.32
N ASN A 287 -18.65 11.26 3.36
CA ASN A 287 -17.51 11.34 2.44
C ASN A 287 -17.67 12.53 1.48
N GLY A 288 -16.57 13.17 1.12
CA GLY A 288 -16.57 14.29 0.17
C GLY A 288 -17.07 15.61 0.77
N VAL A 289 -16.78 15.86 2.05
CA VAL A 289 -17.20 17.08 2.74
C VAL A 289 -16.52 18.31 2.14
N GLU A 290 -17.30 19.37 1.95
CA GLU A 290 -16.76 20.68 1.62
C GLU A 290 -16.07 21.29 2.85
N THR A 291 -14.84 21.75 2.65
CA THR A 291 -13.96 22.29 3.69
C THR A 291 -14.00 23.82 3.66
N LYS A 292 -14.08 24.43 4.85
CA LYS A 292 -14.09 25.90 5.01
C LYS A 292 -12.70 26.51 5.14
N ILE A 293 -11.68 25.68 5.36
CA ILE A 293 -10.28 26.06 5.53
C ILE A 293 -9.40 25.22 4.60
N PRO A 294 -8.24 25.74 4.16
CA PRO A 294 -7.30 24.97 3.33
C PRO A 294 -6.68 23.81 4.11
N ALA A 295 -6.24 22.78 3.39
CA ALA A 295 -5.52 21.66 3.97
C ALA A 295 -4.09 22.04 4.36
N LEU A 296 -3.66 21.58 5.53
CA LEU A 296 -2.27 21.63 5.98
C LEU A 296 -1.47 20.47 5.40
N GLY A 297 -0.17 20.68 5.18
CA GLY A 297 0.76 19.61 4.82
C GLY A 297 0.67 19.12 3.36
N LEU A 298 0.17 19.95 2.44
CA LEU A 298 0.07 19.62 1.02
C LEU A 298 1.40 19.10 0.46
N TYR A 299 1.31 18.03 -0.34
CA TYR A 299 2.46 17.47 -1.03
C TYR A 299 3.04 18.46 -2.04
N ASN A 300 4.37 18.49 -2.13
CA ASN A 300 5.05 19.13 -3.24
C ASN A 300 5.29 18.15 -4.40
N ASP A 301 5.68 18.68 -5.57
CA ASP A 301 5.91 17.89 -6.78
C ASP A 301 6.98 16.79 -6.62
N GLU A 302 7.99 17.02 -5.79
CA GLU A 302 9.06 16.04 -5.56
C GLU A 302 8.56 14.86 -4.75
N GLU A 303 7.74 15.12 -3.74
CA GLU A 303 7.15 14.09 -2.89
C GLU A 303 6.15 13.22 -3.67
N LEU A 304 5.33 13.84 -4.53
CA LEU A 304 4.43 13.10 -5.43
C LEU A 304 5.24 12.20 -6.38
N LYS A 305 6.30 12.73 -6.99
CA LYS A 305 7.20 11.91 -7.83
C LYS A 305 7.91 10.81 -7.04
N ALA A 306 8.22 11.02 -5.76
CA ALA A 306 8.84 10.00 -4.92
C ALA A 306 7.85 8.85 -4.67
N GLN A 307 6.59 9.19 -4.37
CA GLN A 307 5.51 8.21 -4.23
C GLN A 307 5.31 7.40 -5.53
N ASP A 308 5.25 8.06 -6.68
CA ASP A 308 5.13 7.39 -7.98
C ASP A 308 6.29 6.42 -8.24
N ARG A 309 7.53 6.78 -7.85
CA ARG A 309 8.69 5.88 -8.01
C ARG A 309 8.55 4.63 -7.16
N VAL A 310 8.14 4.77 -5.90
CA VAL A 310 7.94 3.64 -4.98
C VAL A 310 6.82 2.74 -5.48
N GLU A 311 5.74 3.33 -5.99
CA GLU A 311 4.61 2.60 -6.55
C GLU A 311 5.01 1.78 -7.78
N ASN A 312 5.71 2.40 -8.73
CA ASN A 312 6.20 1.69 -9.91
C ASN A 312 7.19 0.56 -9.55
N TRP A 313 8.07 0.79 -8.57
CA TRP A 313 8.96 -0.25 -8.07
C TRP A 313 8.18 -1.41 -7.46
N HIS A 314 7.23 -1.12 -6.56
CA HIS A 314 6.43 -2.15 -5.89
C HIS A 314 5.59 -2.97 -6.87
N MET A 315 4.99 -2.33 -7.88
CA MET A 315 4.28 -3.04 -8.94
C MET A 315 5.18 -4.04 -9.67
N GLY A 316 6.44 -3.68 -9.91
CA GLY A 316 7.44 -4.60 -10.49
C GLY A 316 7.77 -5.77 -9.57
N ILE A 317 7.86 -5.52 -8.26
CA ILE A 317 8.04 -6.57 -7.26
C ILE A 317 6.84 -7.52 -7.25
N GLU A 318 5.62 -7.00 -7.14
CA GLU A 318 4.38 -7.79 -7.12
C GLU A 318 4.21 -8.64 -8.38
N ALA A 319 4.49 -8.08 -9.56
CA ALA A 319 4.41 -8.82 -10.81
C ALA A 319 5.39 -10.00 -10.85
N THR A 320 6.61 -9.80 -10.36
CA THR A 320 7.64 -10.85 -10.34
C THR A 320 7.31 -11.92 -9.30
N MET A 321 6.89 -11.53 -8.10
CA MET A 321 6.45 -12.46 -7.06
C MET A 321 5.26 -13.29 -7.52
N SER A 322 4.28 -12.66 -8.18
CA SER A 322 3.12 -13.36 -8.75
C SER A 322 3.53 -14.38 -9.80
N GLN A 323 4.54 -14.06 -10.63
CA GLN A 323 5.08 -14.99 -11.61
C GLN A 323 5.80 -16.17 -10.95
N ILE A 324 6.62 -15.93 -9.92
CA ILE A 324 7.31 -17.01 -9.18
C ILE A 324 6.27 -17.95 -8.58
N HIS A 325 5.24 -17.40 -7.94
CA HIS A 325 4.18 -18.20 -7.34
C HIS A 325 3.39 -18.98 -8.40
N ALA A 326 3.06 -18.37 -9.55
CA ALA A 326 2.38 -19.06 -10.64
C ALA A 326 3.21 -20.23 -11.19
N ASN A 327 4.52 -20.04 -11.40
CA ASN A 327 5.42 -21.11 -11.87
C ASN A 327 5.49 -22.27 -10.88
N MET A 328 5.52 -21.97 -9.58
CA MET A 328 5.48 -23.00 -8.52
C MET A 328 4.19 -23.82 -8.58
N LEU A 329 3.03 -23.17 -8.79
CA LEU A 329 1.74 -23.87 -8.90
C LEU A 329 1.64 -24.72 -10.18
N GLU A 330 2.18 -24.25 -11.31
CA GLU A 330 2.25 -25.02 -12.55
C GLU A 330 3.15 -26.27 -12.40
N TYR A 331 4.27 -26.12 -11.70
CA TYR A 331 5.15 -27.24 -11.39
C TYR A 331 4.46 -28.25 -10.46
N LEU A 332 3.76 -27.78 -9.43
CA LEU A 332 2.94 -28.63 -8.57
C LEU A 332 1.91 -29.43 -9.38
N GLU A 333 1.19 -28.77 -10.29
CA GLU A 333 0.21 -29.44 -11.15
C GLU A 333 0.88 -30.55 -11.95
N THR A 334 2.01 -30.25 -12.61
CA THR A 334 2.80 -31.23 -13.39
C THR A 334 3.18 -32.47 -12.57
N LEU A 335 3.61 -32.29 -11.32
CA LEU A 335 3.96 -33.41 -10.43
C LEU A 335 2.73 -34.25 -10.07
N VAL A 336 1.59 -33.62 -9.83
CA VAL A 336 0.33 -34.32 -9.56
C VAL A 336 -0.15 -35.08 -10.81
N GLU A 337 -0.05 -34.50 -12.00
CA GLU A 337 -0.44 -35.18 -13.26
C GLU A 337 0.46 -36.41 -13.53
N ALA A 338 1.73 -36.32 -13.16
CA ALA A 338 2.69 -37.41 -13.28
C ALA A 338 2.47 -38.54 -12.26
N GLY A 339 1.54 -38.36 -11.30
CA GLY A 339 1.28 -39.31 -10.23
C GLY A 339 2.42 -39.40 -9.22
N ASP A 340 3.19 -38.32 -9.03
CA ASP A 340 4.30 -38.32 -8.09
C ASP A 340 3.77 -38.39 -6.64
N GLU A 341 4.05 -39.51 -5.96
CA GLU A 341 3.59 -39.78 -4.60
C GLU A 341 4.11 -38.75 -3.59
N CYS A 342 5.20 -38.03 -3.89
CA CYS A 342 5.70 -36.98 -3.00
C CYS A 342 4.63 -35.88 -2.77
N MET A 343 3.79 -35.62 -3.78
CA MET A 343 2.79 -34.56 -3.69
C MET A 343 1.60 -34.89 -2.78
N LEU A 344 1.49 -36.14 -2.32
CA LEU A 344 0.42 -36.58 -1.43
C LEU A 344 0.54 -35.95 -0.03
N THR A 345 1.74 -35.56 0.38
CA THR A 345 1.97 -35.02 1.73
C THR A 345 2.04 -33.49 1.73
N SER A 346 1.56 -32.87 2.81
CA SER A 346 1.70 -31.43 3.03
C SER A 346 3.15 -30.98 3.18
N GLN A 347 4.05 -31.86 3.63
CA GLN A 347 5.47 -31.55 3.82
C GLN A 347 6.16 -31.20 2.49
N TYR A 348 5.94 -31.98 1.43
CA TYR A 348 6.51 -31.65 0.12
C TYR A 348 5.91 -30.38 -0.48
N ARG A 349 4.62 -30.11 -0.26
CA ARG A 349 4.00 -28.83 -0.68
C ARG A 349 4.58 -27.65 0.07
N GLU A 350 4.88 -27.79 1.35
CA GLU A 350 5.59 -26.78 2.13
C GLU A 350 7.01 -26.54 1.59
N LEU A 351 7.75 -27.59 1.21
CA LEU A 351 9.07 -27.44 0.59
C LEU A 351 9.02 -26.67 -0.73
N LEU A 352 8.01 -26.90 -1.58
CA LEU A 352 7.82 -26.11 -2.80
C LEU A 352 7.59 -24.63 -2.50
N VAL A 353 6.79 -24.35 -1.47
CA VAL A 353 6.57 -22.97 -1.00
C VAL A 353 7.86 -22.36 -0.49
N ASP A 354 8.66 -23.10 0.29
CA ASP A 354 9.94 -22.61 0.80
C ASP A 354 10.94 -22.30 -0.33
N GLU A 355 11.02 -23.13 -1.37
CA GLU A 355 11.86 -22.84 -2.53
C GLU A 355 11.40 -21.59 -3.30
N ALA A 356 10.08 -21.41 -3.46
CA ALA A 356 9.53 -20.20 -4.07
C ALA A 356 9.81 -18.96 -3.21
N LEU A 357 9.75 -19.08 -1.88
CA LEU A 357 10.08 -18.01 -0.95
C LEU A 357 11.57 -17.66 -0.97
N ASP A 358 12.46 -18.64 -1.12
CA ASP A 358 13.89 -18.39 -1.32
C ASP A 358 14.14 -17.62 -2.63
N ALA A 359 13.44 -17.99 -3.71
CA ALA A 359 13.52 -17.25 -4.97
C ALA A 359 13.02 -15.80 -4.81
N ILE A 360 11.91 -15.60 -4.10
CA ILE A 360 11.37 -14.27 -3.77
C ILE A 360 12.36 -13.49 -2.91
N GLY A 361 12.92 -14.09 -1.86
CA GLY A 361 13.87 -13.47 -0.95
C GLY A 361 15.13 -12.98 -1.66
N ASN A 362 15.72 -13.83 -2.50
CA ASN A 362 16.86 -13.46 -3.34
C ASN A 362 16.52 -12.31 -4.28
N PHE A 363 15.39 -12.38 -4.97
CA PHE A 363 14.92 -11.33 -5.87
C PHE A 363 14.70 -9.99 -5.13
N LEU A 364 14.09 -10.03 -3.95
CA LEU A 364 13.89 -8.84 -3.11
C LEU A 364 15.23 -8.23 -2.69
N GLY A 365 16.19 -9.05 -2.29
CA GLY A 365 17.54 -8.59 -1.94
C GLY A 365 18.24 -7.88 -3.12
N GLU A 366 18.17 -8.46 -4.31
CA GLU A 366 18.75 -7.86 -5.53
C GLU A 366 18.04 -6.58 -5.98
N ASN A 367 16.76 -6.41 -5.64
CA ASN A 367 15.92 -5.29 -6.07
C ASN A 367 15.57 -4.32 -4.94
N ASN A 368 16.32 -4.35 -3.83
CA ASN A 368 16.11 -3.49 -2.67
C ASN A 368 16.65 -2.07 -2.89
N VAL A 369 16.06 -1.34 -3.83
CA VAL A 369 16.52 0.01 -4.21
C VAL A 369 16.31 1.08 -3.13
N TYR A 370 15.52 0.77 -2.09
CA TYR A 370 15.20 1.68 -0.98
C TYR A 370 15.95 1.36 0.32
N GLY A 371 16.86 0.39 0.31
CA GLY A 371 17.65 0.04 1.49
C GLY A 371 16.79 -0.40 2.68
N LEU A 372 15.80 -1.26 2.41
CA LEU A 372 15.02 -1.94 3.44
C LEU A 372 15.94 -2.84 4.27
N ASP A 373 15.76 -2.83 5.58
CA ASP A 373 16.58 -3.62 6.50
C ASP A 373 16.22 -5.11 6.36
N ASP A 374 17.16 -6.03 6.62
CA ASP A 374 16.92 -7.48 6.50
C ASP A 374 15.73 -7.94 7.34
N ALA A 375 15.53 -7.33 8.52
CA ALA A 375 14.37 -7.60 9.38
C ALA A 375 13.03 -7.28 8.69
N VAL A 376 12.98 -6.24 7.85
CA VAL A 376 11.79 -5.88 7.05
C VAL A 376 11.52 -6.98 6.02
N LEU A 377 12.55 -7.39 5.29
CA LEU A 377 12.44 -8.42 4.25
C LEU A 377 12.02 -9.76 4.85
N GLN A 378 12.65 -10.18 5.96
CA GLN A 378 12.31 -11.42 6.66
C GLN A 378 10.88 -11.40 7.23
N SER A 379 10.45 -10.28 7.81
CA SER A 379 9.06 -10.12 8.27
C SER A 379 8.07 -10.24 7.11
N TYR A 380 8.39 -9.65 5.96
CA TYR A 380 7.56 -9.75 4.77
C TYR A 380 7.48 -11.19 4.25
N ILE A 381 8.61 -11.89 4.11
CA ILE A 381 8.67 -13.31 3.71
C ILE A 381 7.84 -14.19 4.66
N ALA A 382 8.01 -14.01 5.97
CA ALA A 382 7.25 -14.78 6.97
C ALA A 382 5.73 -14.56 6.85
N LYS A 383 5.29 -13.34 6.53
CA LYS A 383 3.87 -13.03 6.33
C LYS A 383 3.31 -13.66 5.05
N ILE A 384 4.04 -13.59 3.94
CA ILE A 384 3.57 -14.17 2.67
C ILE A 384 3.62 -15.70 2.70
N LYS A 385 4.53 -16.34 3.45
CA LYS A 385 4.60 -17.81 3.60
C LYS A 385 3.24 -18.39 4.00
N ARG A 386 2.59 -17.81 5.01
CA ARG A 386 1.28 -18.26 5.49
C ARG A 386 0.21 -18.22 4.39
N PHE A 387 0.24 -17.17 3.58
CA PHE A 387 -0.70 -17.00 2.48
C PHE A 387 -0.42 -17.98 1.33
N MET A 388 0.84 -18.13 0.94
CA MET A 388 1.25 -19.05 -0.12
C MET A 388 0.96 -20.51 0.25
N LEU A 389 1.20 -20.92 1.50
CA LEU A 389 0.83 -22.25 1.99
C LEU A 389 -0.68 -22.50 1.82
N ALA A 390 -1.51 -21.58 2.31
CA ALA A 390 -2.96 -21.71 2.20
C ALA A 390 -3.44 -21.78 0.74
N GLN A 391 -2.86 -20.97 -0.15
CA GLN A 391 -3.18 -21.00 -1.59
C GLN A 391 -2.71 -22.30 -2.25
N THR A 392 -1.53 -22.80 -1.89
CA THR A 392 -0.95 -24.05 -2.42
C THR A 392 -1.82 -25.24 -2.05
N GLU A 393 -2.27 -25.32 -0.79
CA GLU A 393 -3.19 -26.38 -0.34
C GLU A 393 -4.53 -26.33 -1.07
N ALA A 394 -5.12 -25.14 -1.21
CA ALA A 394 -6.37 -24.97 -1.95
C ALA A 394 -6.23 -25.33 -3.43
N TYR A 395 -5.11 -24.97 -4.05
CA TYR A 395 -4.82 -25.28 -5.45
C TYR A 395 -4.62 -26.78 -5.65
N TYR A 396 -3.83 -27.43 -4.80
CA TYR A 396 -3.60 -28.87 -4.82
C TYR A 396 -4.91 -29.67 -4.78
N LEU A 397 -5.83 -29.33 -3.87
CA LEU A 397 -7.14 -29.98 -3.81
C LEU A 397 -7.95 -29.80 -5.10
N THR A 398 -7.84 -28.63 -5.75
CA THR A 398 -8.49 -28.35 -7.03
C THR A 398 -7.92 -29.22 -8.15
N VAL A 399 -6.60 -29.39 -8.19
CA VAL A 399 -5.92 -30.26 -9.17
C VAL A 399 -6.32 -31.72 -8.93
N LEU A 400 -6.27 -32.22 -7.69
CA LEU A 400 -6.70 -33.58 -7.35
C LEU A 400 -8.14 -33.90 -7.79
N GLN A 401 -9.07 -32.98 -7.52
CA GLN A 401 -10.48 -33.15 -7.94
C GLN A 401 -10.65 -33.20 -9.45
N ARG A 402 -9.76 -32.57 -10.21
CA ARG A 402 -9.74 -32.66 -11.67
C ARG A 402 -9.31 -34.06 -12.08
N PHE A 403 -8.24 -34.59 -11.50
CA PHE A 403 -7.73 -35.93 -11.80
C PHE A 403 -8.66 -37.06 -11.38
N SER A 404 -9.30 -36.96 -10.20
CA SER A 404 -10.22 -38.00 -9.74
C SER A 404 -11.42 -38.21 -10.67
N LYS A 405 -11.77 -37.22 -11.51
CA LYS A 405 -12.84 -37.33 -12.51
C LYS A 405 -12.43 -38.06 -13.79
N PHE A 406 -11.15 -38.39 -13.95
CA PHE A 406 -10.60 -39.07 -15.13
C PHE A 406 -10.15 -40.51 -14.86
N VAL A 407 -10.34 -41.02 -13.63
CA VAL A 407 -9.88 -42.37 -13.19
C VAL A 407 -11.05 -43.36 -13.02
N ASP A 408 -12.23 -43.05 -13.55
CA ASP A 408 -13.37 -44.00 -13.59
C ASP A 408 -13.29 -44.98 -14.78
#